data_AF-A0A0Q9M068-F1
#
_entry.id   AF-A0A0Q9M068-F1
#
_cell.length_a   1.000
_cell.length_b   1.000
_cell.length_c   1.000
_cell.angle_alpha   90.00
_cell.angle_beta   90.00
_cell.angle_gamma   90.00
#
_symmetry.space_group_name_H-M   'P 1'
#
loop_
_entity.id
_entity.type
_entity.pdbx_description
1 polymer ?
#
loop_
_entity_poly.entity_id
_entity_poly.type
_entity_poly.pdbx_seq_one_letter_code
_entity_poly.pdbx_strand_id
1 'polypeptide(L)' 'MSERVLVIKMNLLPWYNELDDRLEVNHPTFPEAVRERIQTFGEFRIISINRLQTRIRRIPEKA' A
#
# COMPACT_ATOMS: atom_id res chain seq x y z
N MET A 1 -1.04 14.95 15.10
CA MET A 1 -1.44 14.83 13.68
C MET A 1 -1.86 13.40 13.44
N SER A 2 -3.12 13.15 13.07
CA SER A 2 -3.68 11.79 13.03
C SER A 2 -2.99 10.96 11.95
N GLU A 3 -2.32 9.88 12.37
CA GLU A 3 -1.73 8.88 11.48
C GLU A 3 -2.84 8.28 10.60
N ARG A 4 -2.94 8.73 9.35
CA ARG A 4 -3.92 8.16 8.41
C ARG A 4 -3.47 6.76 8.03
N VAL A 5 -4.33 5.77 8.30
CA VAL A 5 -4.15 4.37 7.89
C VAL A 5 -5.16 4.06 6.80
N LEU A 6 -4.67 3.58 5.65
CA LEU A 6 -5.52 3.07 4.58
C LEU A 6 -5.62 1.55 4.71
N VAL A 7 -6.86 1.06 4.79
CA VAL A 7 -7.16 -0.38 4.78
C VAL A 7 -7.68 -0.76 3.39
N ILE A 8 -6.95 -1.66 2.75
CA ILE A 8 -7.27 -2.25 1.45
C ILE A 8 -7.76 -3.67 1.74
N LYS A 9 -9.03 -3.97 1.50
CA LYS A 9 -9.63 -5.30 1.74
C LYS A 9 -9.23 -6.31 0.65
N MET A 10 -7.92 -6.48 0.48
CA MET A 10 -7.31 -7.41 -0.45
C MET A 10 -5.90 -7.78 0.02
N ASN A 11 -5.50 -9.03 -0.24
CA ASN A 11 -4.15 -9.49 -0.01
C ASN A 11 -3.22 -8.96 -1.10
N LEU A 12 -2.29 -8.07 -0.73
CA LEU A 12 -1.30 -7.56 -1.68
C LEU A 12 0.05 -8.30 -1.62
N LEU A 13 0.15 -9.41 -0.89
CA LEU A 13 1.38 -10.17 -0.72
C LEU A 13 2.06 -10.54 -2.05
N PRO A 14 1.34 -10.96 -3.11
CA PRO A 14 1.97 -11.25 -4.39
C PRO A 14 2.69 -10.07 -5.06
N TRP A 15 2.35 -8.83 -4.68
CA TRP A 15 2.92 -7.60 -5.23
C TRP A 15 3.86 -6.88 -4.25
N TYR A 16 3.95 -7.38 -3.00
CA TYR A 16 4.94 -6.96 -2.03
C TYR A 16 6.13 -7.89 -2.18
N ASN A 17 7.15 -7.43 -2.90
CA ASN A 17 8.33 -8.24 -3.14
C ASN A 17 9.07 -8.40 -1.80
N GLU A 18 9.31 -9.64 -1.36
CA GLU A 18 9.91 -9.91 -0.05
C GLU A 18 11.35 -9.36 0.10
N LEU A 19 11.96 -8.93 -1.01
CA LEU A 19 13.31 -8.35 -1.07
C LEU A 19 13.33 -6.81 -1.00
N ASP A 20 12.18 -6.12 -1.11
CA ASP A 20 12.11 -4.65 -1.02
C ASP A 20 10.77 -4.20 -0.42
N ASP A 21 10.79 -3.19 0.46
CA ASP A 21 9.59 -2.61 1.08
C ASP A 21 8.70 -1.83 0.08
N ARG A 22 9.00 -1.93 -1.21
CA ARG A 22 8.31 -1.24 -2.30
C ARG A 22 7.28 -2.16 -2.96
N LEU A 23 6.02 -1.78 -2.78
CA LEU A 23 4.90 -2.39 -3.48
C LEU A 23 4.93 -2.03 -4.96
N GLU A 24 4.95 -3.04 -5.85
CA GLU A 24 4.96 -2.82 -7.30
C GLU A 24 3.55 -2.52 -7.84
N VAL A 25 3.04 -1.33 -7.54
CA VAL A 25 1.69 -0.90 -7.96
C VAL A 25 1.54 -0.72 -9.47
N ASN A 26 2.64 -0.57 -10.20
CA ASN A 26 2.66 -0.35 -11.65
C ASN A 26 2.57 -1.65 -12.47
N HIS A 27 2.53 -2.81 -11.81
CA HIS A 27 2.41 -4.09 -12.50
C HIS A 27 1.09 -4.16 -13.31
N PRO A 28 1.07 -4.66 -14.57
CA PRO A 28 -0.13 -4.67 -15.41
C PRO A 28 -1.34 -5.39 -14.79
N THR A 29 -1.08 -6.40 -13.97
CA THR A 29 -2.11 -7.18 -13.27
C THR A 29 -2.47 -6.62 -11.89
N PHE A 30 -1.83 -5.52 -11.47
CA PHE A 30 -2.15 -4.87 -10.20
C PHE A 30 -3.53 -4.20 -10.29
N PRO A 31 -4.41 -4.39 -9.28
CA PRO A 31 -5.77 -3.84 -9.33
C PRO A 31 -5.79 -2.31 -9.41
N GLU A 32 -6.36 -1.78 -10.49
CA GLU A 32 -6.38 -0.35 -10.81
C GLU A 32 -7.00 0.50 -9.69
N ALA A 33 -8.16 0.08 -9.17
CA ALA A 33 -8.84 0.77 -8.06
C ALA A 33 -7.98 0.86 -6.78
N VAL A 34 -7.03 -0.07 -6.57
CA VAL A 34 -6.09 0.00 -5.45
C VAL A 34 -4.90 0.90 -5.78
N ARG A 35 -4.40 0.83 -7.01
CA ARG A 35 -3.33 1.71 -7.50
C ARG A 35 -3.73 3.18 -7.31
N GLU A 36 -4.91 3.57 -7.78
CA GLU A 36 -5.42 4.94 -7.67
C GLU A 36 -5.52 5.40 -6.20
N ARG A 37 -6.03 4.52 -5.33
CA ARG A 37 -6.15 4.82 -3.89
C ARG A 37 -4.78 5.01 -3.24
N ILE A 38 -3.81 4.17 -3.58
CA ILE A 38 -2.44 4.25 -3.07
C ILE A 38 -1.75 5.51 -3.59
N GLN A 39 -1.88 5.82 -4.87
CA GLN A 39 -1.32 7.05 -5.47
C GLN A 39 -1.92 8.31 -4.84
N THR A 40 -3.23 8.34 -4.60
CA THR A 40 -3.91 9.44 -3.91
C THR A 40 -3.47 9.57 -2.44
N PHE A 41 -3.05 8.46 -1.84
CA PHE A 41 -2.60 8.42 -0.45
C PHE A 41 -1.21 9.03 -0.24
N GLY A 42 -0.39 9.09 -1.31
CA GLY A 42 0.98 9.60 -1.30
C GLY A 42 1.96 8.58 -0.73
N GLU A 43 3.09 9.05 -0.18
CA GLU A 43 4.07 8.17 0.44
C GLU A 43 3.47 7.35 1.58
N PHE A 44 3.76 6.05 1.60
CA PHE A 44 3.21 5.12 2.58
C PHE A 44 4.21 4.05 2.99
N ARG A 45 3.97 3.49 4.17
CA ARG A 45 4.65 2.29 4.66
C ARG A 45 3.62 1.20 4.88
N ILE A 46 3.96 -0.01 4.45
CA ILE A 46 3.14 -1.19 4.75
C ILE A 46 3.26 -1.50 6.24
N ILE A 47 2.12 -1.58 6.92
CA ILE A 47 2.03 -1.96 8.34
C ILE A 47 1.86 -3.48 8.44
N SER A 48 0.95 -4.02 7.64
CA SER A 48 0.68 -5.45 7.60
C SER A 48 0.00 -5.85 6.30
N ILE A 49 0.32 -7.06 5.86
CA ILE A 49 -0.35 -7.73 4.76
C ILE A 49 -0.83 -9.07 5.30
N ASN A 50 -2.10 -9.41 5.05
CA ASN A 50 -2.62 -10.74 5.30
C ASN A 50 -3.55 -11.15 4.16
N ARG A 51 -4.03 -12.39 4.23
CA ARG A 51 -4.90 -12.99 3.20
C ARG A 51 -6.21 -12.23 2.94
N LEU A 52 -6.65 -11.38 3.87
CA LEU A 52 -7.91 -10.65 3.79
C LEU A 52 -7.72 -9.17 3.46
N GLN A 53 -6.65 -8.56 3.98
CA GLN A 53 -6.45 -7.12 3.86
C GLN A 53 -4.97 -6.73 3.95
N THR A 54 -4.68 -5.58 3.35
CA THR A 54 -3.42 -4.87 3.45
C THR A 54 -3.65 -3.54 4.14
N ARG A 55 -2.83 -3.23 5.13
CA ARG A 55 -2.87 -1.98 5.87
C ARG A 55 -1.60 -1.19 5.58
N ILE A 56 -1.77 0.04 5.12
CA ILE A 56 -0.68 0.96 4.88
C ILE A 56 -0.88 2.23 5.72
N ARG A 57 0.22 2.79 6.22
CA ARG A 57 0.25 4.06 6.95
C ARG A 57 0.85 5.12 6.04
N ARG A 58 0.28 6.32 6.03
CA ARG A 58 0.90 7.43 5.32
C ARG A 58 2.21 7.81 6.01
N ILE A 59 3.29 7.92 5.26
CA ILE A 59 4.54 8.53 5.74
C ILE A 59 4.34 10.04 5.56
N PRO A 60 4.40 10.83 6.64
CA PRO A 60 4.45 12.27 6.47
C PRO A 60 5.73 12.61 5.73
N GLU A 61 5.60 13.14 4.52
CA GLU A 61 6.70 13.80 3.81
C GLU A 61 7.31 14.78 4.81
N LYS A 62 8.57 14.58 5.18
CA LYS A 62 9.30 15.57 5.96
C LYS A 62 9.39 16.80 5.06
N ALA A 63 8.67 17.86 5.46
CA ALA A 63 8.78 19.20 4.89
C ALA A 63 10.23 19.69 4.90
#